data_AF-A0AAC9YSS9-F1
#
_entry.id   AF-A0AAC9YSS9-F1
#
_cell.length_a   1.000
_cell.length_b   1.000
_cell.length_c   1.000
_cell.angle_alpha   90.00
_cell.angle_beta   90.00
_cell.angle_gamma   90.00
#
_symmetry.space_group_name_H-M   'P 1'
#
loop_
_entity.id
_entity.type
_entity.pdbx_description
1 polymer ?
#
loop_
_entity_poly.entity_id
_entity_poly.type
_entity_poly.pdbx_seq_one_letter_code
_entity_poly.pdbx_strand_id
1 'polypeptide(L)'
;MTQPSTAVLTRFRLMAILCGVNLLLLIFGYMPAKYLFDAVETNKWLISIPIAHGYLYIVYILTALQIGVQKKMSLPIILALIAAGTLPFASFLAERRIVKKYS
;
A
#
# COMPACT_ATOMS: atom_id res chain seq x y z
N MET A 1 17.45 -1.55 -23.00
CA MET A 1 17.02 -1.45 -21.58
C MET A 1 16.24 -0.16 -21.44
N THR A 2 14.92 -0.21 -21.26
CA THR A 2 14.10 1.00 -21.13
C THR A 2 14.32 1.61 -19.75
N GLN A 3 14.93 2.80 -19.72
CA GLN A 3 14.97 3.63 -18.51
C GLN A 3 13.52 3.84 -18.04
N PRO A 4 13.25 3.77 -16.71
CA PRO A 4 11.91 3.99 -16.23
C PRO A 4 11.48 5.39 -16.63
N SER A 5 10.27 5.56 -17.17
CA SER A 5 9.68 6.88 -17.11
C SER A 5 9.51 7.22 -15.63
N THR A 6 10.05 8.36 -15.22
CA THR A 6 9.95 8.89 -13.86
C THR A 6 8.52 8.79 -13.32
N ALA A 7 7.54 8.94 -14.21
CA ALA A 7 6.10 8.77 -13.94
C ALA A 7 5.71 7.42 -13.30
N VAL A 8 6.26 6.27 -13.73
CA VAL A 8 5.87 4.96 -13.17
C VAL A 8 6.38 4.82 -11.73
N LEU A 9 7.60 5.28 -11.46
CA LEU A 9 8.16 5.29 -10.12
C LEU A 9 7.36 6.20 -9.18
N THR A 10 6.98 7.38 -9.67
CA THR A 10 6.18 8.35 -8.92
C THR A 10 4.79 7.81 -8.59
N ARG A 11 4.11 7.16 -9.55
CA ARG A 11 2.79 6.52 -9.32
C ARG A 11 2.87 5.42 -8.26
N PHE A 12 3.87 4.54 -8.37
CA PHE A 12 4.08 3.47 -7.38
C PHE A 12 4.38 4.06 -5.99
N ARG A 13 5.28 5.06 -5.89
CA ARG A 13 5.58 5.74 -4.62
C ARG A 13 4.32 6.33 -4.00
N LEU A 14 3.53 7.07 -4.78
CA LEU A 14 2.32 7.72 -4.29
C LEU A 14 1.30 6.69 -3.79
N MET A 15 1.09 5.60 -4.53
CA MET A 15 0.19 4.53 -4.11
C MET A 15 0.69 3.77 -2.88
N ALA A 16 1.99 3.50 -2.78
CA ALA A 16 2.58 2.83 -1.62
C ALA A 16 2.40 3.66 -0.33
N ILE A 17 2.57 4.99 -0.43
CA ILE A 17 2.37 5.91 0.70
C ILE A 17 0.88 5.99 1.06
N LEU A 18 -0.01 6.22 0.09
CA LEU A 18 -1.45 6.32 0.35
C LEU A 18 -2.01 5.04 0.98
N CYS A 19 -1.68 3.88 0.39
CA CYS A 19 -2.11 2.59 0.90
C CYS A 19 -1.54 2.32 2.30
N GLY A 20 -0.24 2.65 2.52
CA GLY A 20 0.42 2.49 3.81
C GLY A 20 -0.15 3.38 4.92
N VAL A 21 -0.45 4.65 4.62
CA VAL A 21 -1.10 5.57 5.58
C VAL A 21 -2.51 5.09 5.91
N ASN A 22 -3.30 4.68 4.91
CA ASN A 22 -4.65 4.18 5.16
C ASN A 22 -4.63 2.85 5.96
N LEU A 23 -3.64 1.99 5.73
CA LEU A 23 -3.45 0.76 6.51
C LEU A 23 -3.08 1.08 7.97
N LEU A 24 -2.23 2.08 8.22
CA LEU A 24 -1.95 2.54 9.57
C LEU A 24 -3.21 3.08 10.26
N LEU A 25 -4.02 3.86 9.55
CA LEU A 25 -5.29 4.35 10.08
C LEU A 25 -6.28 3.21 10.38
N LEU A 26 -6.28 2.16 9.56
CA LEU A 26 -7.08 0.97 9.77
C LEU A 26 -6.64 0.22 11.04
N ILE A 27 -5.33 -0.04 11.19
CA ILE A 27 -4.79 -0.84 12.29
C ILE A 27 -4.76 -0.07 13.61
N PHE A 28 -4.43 1.23 13.59
CA PHE A 28 -4.29 2.03 14.82
C PHE A 28 -5.51 2.90 15.13
N GLY A 29 -6.37 3.18 14.14
CA GLY A 29 -7.62 3.91 14.35
C GLY A 29 -8.82 2.97 14.42
N TYR A 30 -9.15 2.32 13.30
CA TYR A 30 -10.36 1.51 13.18
C TYR A 30 -10.36 0.28 14.11
N MET A 31 -9.26 -0.48 14.17
CA MET A 31 -9.21 -1.70 14.99
C MET A 31 -9.35 -1.42 16.50
N PRO A 32 -8.61 -0.47 17.11
CA PRO A 32 -8.84 -0.09 18.51
C PRO A 32 -10.24 0.47 18.74
N ALA A 33 -10.73 1.34 17.87
CA ALA A 33 -12.07 1.90 17.99
C ALA A 33 -13.17 0.82 17.96
N LYS A 34 -12.97 -0.23 17.15
CA LYS A 34 -13.89 -1.37 17.04
C LYS A 34 -13.83 -2.30 18.24
N TYR A 35 -12.64 -2.70 18.65
CA TYR A 35 -12.46 -3.82 19.60
C TYR A 35 -12.21 -3.38 21.05
N LEU A 36 -11.74 -2.16 21.29
CA LEU A 36 -11.44 -1.66 22.65
C LEU A 36 -12.51 -0.70 23.17
N PHE A 37 -13.15 0.04 22.28
CA PHE A 37 -14.06 1.14 22.65
C PHE A 37 -15.50 0.92 22.19
N ASP A 38 -15.79 -0.15 21.45
CA ASP A 38 -17.09 -0.43 20.80
C ASP A 38 -17.69 0.78 20.05
N ALA A 39 -16.83 1.73 19.67
CA ALA A 39 -17.23 3.06 19.22
C ALA A 39 -17.67 3.06 17.75
N VAL A 40 -17.54 1.94 17.05
CA VAL A 40 -17.89 1.79 15.63
C VAL A 40 -19.40 1.82 15.41
N GLU A 41 -20.20 1.34 16.37
CA GLU A 41 -21.67 1.41 16.27
C GLU A 41 -22.17 2.86 16.35
N THR A 42 -21.58 3.66 17.22
CA THR A 42 -21.88 5.09 17.37
C THR A 42 -21.27 5.92 16.24
N ASN A 43 -20.08 5.55 15.75
CA ASN A 43 -19.32 6.29 14.75
C ASN A 43 -19.24 5.52 13.43
N LYS A 44 -20.39 5.39 12.75
CA LYS A 44 -20.51 4.67 11.47
C LYS A 44 -19.54 5.16 10.39
N TRP A 45 -19.08 6.41 10.45
CA TRP A 45 -18.13 6.97 9.51
C TRP A 45 -16.77 6.22 9.51
N LEU A 46 -16.40 5.57 10.62
CA LEU A 46 -15.16 4.78 10.75
C LEU A 46 -15.10 3.60 9.77
N ILE A 47 -16.25 3.09 9.31
CA ILE A 47 -16.35 2.02 8.31
C ILE A 47 -15.75 2.44 6.96
N SER A 48 -15.68 3.75 6.69
CA SER A 48 -15.05 4.28 5.46
C SER A 48 -13.56 3.92 5.37
N ILE A 49 -12.86 3.77 6.49
CA ILE A 49 -11.41 3.49 6.53
C ILE A 49 -11.06 2.13 5.91
N PRO A 50 -11.66 1.00 6.35
CA PRO A 50 -11.42 -0.30 5.72
C PRO A 50 -11.91 -0.37 4.28
N ILE A 51 -13.01 0.29 3.93
CA ILE A 51 -13.49 0.38 2.55
C ILE A 51 -12.45 1.09 1.66
N ALA A 52 -11.97 2.26 2.10
CA ALA A 52 -10.95 3.02 1.40
C ALA A 52 -9.66 2.20 1.21
N HIS A 53 -9.25 1.42 2.23
CA HIS A 53 -8.09 0.54 2.09
C HIS A 53 -8.29 -0.47 0.96
N GLY A 54 -9.44 -1.13 0.91
CA GLY A 54 -9.75 -2.14 -0.11
C GLY A 54 -9.58 -1.59 -1.53
N TYR A 55 -10.15 -0.42 -1.81
CA TYR A 55 -10.01 0.23 -3.12
C TYR A 55 -8.57 0.67 -3.41
N LEU A 56 -7.90 1.31 -2.44
CA LEU A 56 -6.51 1.73 -2.59
C LEU A 56 -5.56 0.53 -2.81
N TYR A 57 -5.85 -0.60 -2.17
CA TYR A 57 -5.04 -1.81 -2.25
C TYR A 57 -5.10 -2.45 -3.65
N ILE A 58 -6.27 -2.41 -4.31
CA ILE A 58 -6.40 -2.86 -5.71
C ILE A 58 -5.49 -2.02 -6.62
N VAL A 59 -5.57 -0.68 -6.50
CA VAL A 59 -4.75 0.23 -7.31
C VAL A 59 -3.26 0.03 -6.98
N TYR A 60 -2.92 -0.16 -5.71
CA TYR A 60 -1.56 -0.47 -5.28
C TYR A 60 -1.02 -1.73 -5.96
N ILE A 61 -1.76 -2.85 -5.95
CA ILE A 61 -1.37 -4.10 -6.62
C ILE A 61 -1.10 -3.85 -8.10
N LEU A 62 -1.97 -3.12 -8.80
CA LEU A 62 -1.78 -2.81 -10.21
C LEU A 62 -0.48 -2.04 -10.45
N THR A 63 -0.17 -1.04 -9.62
CA THR A 63 1.10 -0.30 -9.73
C THR A 63 2.32 -1.14 -9.36
N ALA A 64 2.21 -2.04 -8.37
CA ALA A 64 3.27 -2.95 -7.96
C ALA A 64 3.57 -4.00 -9.05
N LEU A 65 2.53 -4.53 -9.69
CA LEU A 65 2.67 -5.41 -10.85
C LEU A 65 3.26 -4.66 -12.04
N GLN A 66 2.79 -3.44 -12.32
CA GLN A 66 3.29 -2.63 -13.42
C GLN A 66 4.81 -2.41 -13.32
N ILE A 67 5.32 -2.01 -12.14
CA ILE A 67 6.75 -1.83 -11.94
C ILE A 67 7.49 -3.17 -11.89
N GLY A 68 6.89 -4.21 -11.30
CA GLY A 68 7.45 -5.56 -11.23
C GLY A 68 7.73 -6.15 -12.62
N VAL A 69 6.75 -6.04 -13.53
CA VAL A 69 6.88 -6.51 -14.92
C VAL A 69 7.86 -5.64 -15.70
N GLN A 70 7.76 -4.31 -15.63
CA GLN A 70 8.67 -3.41 -16.35
C GLN A 70 10.14 -3.57 -15.94
N LYS A 71 10.40 -3.84 -14.66
CA LYS A 71 11.76 -4.05 -14.13
C LYS A 71 12.21 -5.50 -14.14
N LYS A 72 11.40 -6.42 -14.69
CA LYS A 72 11.66 -7.87 -14.70
C LYS A 72 12.04 -8.40 -13.31
N MET A 73 11.32 -7.95 -12.29
CA MET A 73 11.53 -8.43 -10.92
C MET A 73 11.15 -9.91 -10.84
N SER A 74 11.90 -10.68 -10.04
CA SER A 74 11.53 -12.07 -9.75
C SER A 74 10.18 -12.14 -9.03
N LEU A 75 9.36 -13.14 -9.34
CA LEU A 75 8.07 -13.40 -8.69
C LEU A 75 8.06 -13.24 -7.15
N PRO A 76 9.04 -13.76 -6.37
CA PRO A 76 9.05 -13.57 -4.92
C PRO A 76 9.14 -12.10 -4.49
N ILE A 77 9.79 -11.23 -5.27
CA ILE A 77 9.87 -9.79 -4.98
C ILE A 77 8.51 -9.13 -5.23
N ILE A 78 7.82 -9.53 -6.31
CA ILE A 78 6.47 -9.03 -6.62
C ILE A 78 5.48 -9.46 -5.54
N LEU A 79 5.54 -10.71 -5.10
CA LEU A 79 4.72 -11.22 -3.99
C LEU A 79 5.03 -10.48 -2.68
N ALA A 80 6.31 -10.25 -2.37
CA ALA A 80 6.71 -9.47 -1.21
C ALA A 80 6.21 -8.02 -1.28
N LEU A 81 6.19 -7.41 -2.47
CA LEU A 81 5.61 -6.08 -2.71
C LEU A 81 4.11 -6.07 -2.44
N ILE A 82 3.37 -7.04 -2.97
CA ILE A 82 1.93 -7.14 -2.73
C ILE A 82 1.65 -7.33 -1.23
N ALA A 83 2.37 -8.24 -0.58
CA ALA A 83 2.26 -8.48 0.86
C ALA A 83 2.67 -7.25 1.70
N ALA A 84 3.58 -6.41 1.21
CA ALA A 84 3.95 -5.18 1.89
C ALA A 84 2.77 -4.18 1.98
N GLY A 85 1.77 -4.28 1.08
CA GLY A 85 0.55 -3.48 1.14
C GLY A 85 -0.44 -3.89 2.23
N THR A 86 -0.27 -5.06 2.87
CA THR A 86 -1.15 -5.57 3.95
C THR A 86 -0.49 -5.58 5.32
N LEU A 87 0.84 -5.51 5.37
CA LEU A 87 1.61 -5.43 6.60
C LEU A 87 1.86 -3.95 6.98
N PRO A 88 1.56 -3.54 8.23
CA PRO A 88 1.84 -2.18 8.67
C PRO A 88 3.34 -1.89 8.51
N PHE A 89 3.67 -0.67 8.08
CA PHE A 89 5.04 -0.20 7.81
C PHE A 89 5.78 -0.84 6.63
N ALA A 90 5.42 -2.06 6.23
CA ALA A 90 6.10 -2.78 5.15
C ALA A 90 5.97 -2.05 3.80
N SER A 91 4.82 -1.45 3.51
CA SER A 91 4.60 -0.66 2.27
C SER A 91 5.62 0.48 2.12
N PHE A 92 5.95 1.17 3.22
CA PHE A 92 6.94 2.26 3.20
C PHE A 92 8.37 1.74 3.03
N LEU A 93 8.71 0.58 3.62
CA LEU A 93 10.01 -0.03 3.41
C LEU A 93 10.18 -0.53 1.98
N ALA A 94 9.14 -1.13 1.41
CA ALA A 94 9.10 -1.56 0.02
C ALA A 94 9.26 -0.37 -0.93
N GLU A 95 8.52 0.72 -0.69
CA GLU A 95 8.68 1.99 -1.42
C GLU A 95 10.13 2.46 -1.42
N ARG A 96 10.74 2.64 -0.23
CA ARG A 96 12.12 3.12 -0.10
C ARG A 96 13.12 2.22 -0.81
N ARG A 97 12.96 0.90 -0.71
CA ARG A 97 13.86 -0.07 -1.37
C ARG A 97 13.75 -0.01 -2.89
N ILE A 98 12.54 0.00 -3.43
CA ILE A 98 12.31 0.04 -4.89
C ILE A 98 12.76 1.37 -5.46
N VAL A 99 12.42 2.48 -4.81
CA VAL A 99 12.89 3.81 -5.20
C VAL A 99 14.40 3.89 -5.21
N LYS A 100 15.09 3.46 -4.15
CA LYS A 100 16.55 3.52 -4.08
C LYS A 100 17.22 2.66 -5.16
N LYS A 101 16.59 1.56 -5.57
CA LYS A 101 17.14 0.61 -6.56
C LYS A 101 16.94 1.06 -8.01
N TYR A 102 15.92 1.86 -8.29
CA TYR A 102 15.47 2.17 -9.65
C TYR A 102 15.31 3.66 -9.96
N SER A 103 15.63 4.54 -9.00
CA SER A 103 15.78 5.98 -9.20
C SER A 103 17.12 6.32 -9.84
#